data_AF-A0A4Y4D2Q8-F1
#
_entry.id   AF-A0A4Y4D2Q8-F1
#
_cell.length_a   1.000
_cell.length_b   1.000
_cell.length_c   1.000
_cell.angle_alpha   90.00
_cell.angle_beta   90.00
_cell.angle_gamma   90.00
#
_symmetry.space_group_name_H-M   'P 1'
#
loop_
_entity.id
_entity.type
_entity.pdbx_description
1 polymer ?
#
loop_
_entity_poly.entity_id
_entity_poly.type
_entity_poly.pdbx_seq_one_letter_code
_entity_poly.pdbx_strand_id
1 'polypeptide(L)'
;MGAKSWEVTDAFWSRVEPLVPARRERDPEKTFVRKPGGGRKPKPARVVFEAIVFVLRTGCQWKALPAERFGSASAVHQRFLEWEKAGFFEALWRAGLAEYDELEGIAWRWQSIDGAMMKAPLAQEQVGPNPTDRGKKREQATPVGGRAWRPVITRRDRRESA
;
A
#
# COMPACT_ATOMS: atom_id res chain seq x y z
N MET A 1 -22.88 7.00 12.94
CA MET A 1 -22.06 5.77 12.82
C MET A 1 -20.79 6.14 12.09
N GLY A 2 -19.63 6.03 12.74
CA GLY A 2 -18.35 6.28 12.06
C GLY A 2 -18.13 5.25 10.97
N ALA A 3 -17.66 5.68 9.80
CA ALA A 3 -17.26 4.76 8.74
C ALA A 3 -16.24 3.77 9.29
N LYS A 4 -16.37 2.48 8.94
CA LYS A 4 -15.36 1.50 9.33
C LYS A 4 -14.05 1.90 8.68
N SER A 5 -12.91 1.72 9.36
CA SER A 5 -11.59 2.20 8.86
C SER A 5 -11.14 1.61 7.49
N TRP A 6 -11.91 0.69 6.92
CA TRP A 6 -11.70 0.08 5.60
C TRP A 6 -12.80 0.45 4.58
N GLU A 7 -13.76 1.29 4.93
CA GLU A 7 -14.79 1.76 4.01
C GLU A 7 -14.27 2.92 3.18
N VAL A 8 -14.35 2.76 1.86
CA VAL A 8 -13.94 3.76 0.89
C VAL A 8 -15.10 4.76 0.75
N THR A 9 -14.90 5.96 1.28
CA THR A 9 -15.88 7.05 1.15
C THR A 9 -16.01 7.50 -0.30
N ASP A 10 -17.14 8.07 -0.66
CA ASP A 10 -17.36 8.58 -2.03
C ASP A 10 -16.34 9.66 -2.40
N ALA A 11 -16.01 10.54 -1.45
CA ALA A 11 -15.01 11.59 -1.63
C ALA A 11 -13.61 11.01 -1.92
N PHE A 12 -13.21 9.99 -1.18
CA PHE A 12 -11.94 9.31 -1.44
C PHE A 12 -11.98 8.57 -2.78
N TRP A 13 -13.08 7.86 -3.06
CA TRP A 13 -13.25 7.14 -4.33
C TRP A 13 -13.15 8.08 -5.54
N SER A 14 -13.73 9.28 -5.48
CA SER A 14 -13.67 10.26 -6.57
C SER A 14 -12.24 10.68 -6.93
N ARG A 15 -11.28 10.57 -6.00
CA ARG A 15 -9.86 10.85 -6.25
C ARG A 15 -9.11 9.63 -6.78
N VAL A 16 -9.52 8.43 -6.34
CA VAL A 16 -8.91 7.16 -6.72
C VAL A 16 -9.35 6.70 -8.12
N GLU A 17 -10.63 6.87 -8.43
CA GLU A 17 -11.26 6.37 -9.66
C GLU A 17 -10.53 6.79 -10.95
N PRO A 18 -10.09 8.06 -11.12
CA PRO A 18 -9.36 8.48 -12.32
C PRO A 18 -8.00 7.79 -12.49
N LEU A 19 -7.41 7.29 -11.40
CA LEU A 19 -6.13 6.58 -11.44
C LEU A 19 -6.30 5.12 -11.86
N VAL A 20 -7.52 4.57 -11.77
CA VAL A 20 -7.79 3.17 -12.11
C VAL A 20 -7.47 2.95 -13.59
N PRO A 21 -6.62 1.95 -13.92
CA PRO A 21 -6.25 1.69 -15.30
C PRO A 21 -7.48 1.48 -16.17
N ALA A 22 -7.54 2.25 -17.26
CA ALA A 22 -8.62 2.14 -18.23
C ALA A 22 -8.75 0.68 -18.68
N ARG A 23 -9.95 0.12 -18.53
CA ARG A 23 -10.23 -1.19 -19.10
C ARG A 23 -10.08 -1.05 -20.61
N ARG A 24 -9.44 -2.05 -21.23
CA ARG A 24 -9.50 -2.23 -22.69
C ARG A 24 -10.96 -2.19 -23.14
N GLU A 25 -11.32 -1.08 -23.79
CA GLU A 25 -12.68 -0.87 -24.25
C GLU A 25 -13.02 -1.93 -25.27
N ARG A 26 -14.26 -2.42 -25.21
CA ARG A 26 -14.78 -3.22 -26.31
C ARG A 26 -14.94 -2.29 -27.48
N ASP A 27 -14.45 -2.74 -28.62
CA ASP A 27 -14.76 -2.15 -29.91
C ASP A 27 -16.28 -1.98 -30.05
N PRO A 28 -16.80 -0.74 -30.10
CA PRO A 28 -18.23 -0.48 -30.10
C PRO A 28 -18.92 -0.98 -31.38
N GLU A 29 -18.17 -1.13 -32.48
CA GLU A 29 -18.69 -1.65 -33.75
C GLU A 29 -18.85 -3.18 -33.72
N LYS A 30 -18.21 -3.87 -32.77
CA LYS A 30 -18.32 -5.32 -32.63
C LYS A 30 -19.48 -5.72 -31.72
N THR A 31 -20.47 -6.41 -32.27
CA THR A 31 -21.53 -7.03 -31.48
C THR A 31 -21.00 -8.28 -30.77
N PHE A 32 -20.71 -8.16 -29.47
CA PHE A 32 -20.27 -9.28 -28.65
C PHE A 32 -21.46 -10.07 -28.10
N VAL A 33 -21.90 -11.11 -28.83
CA VAL A 33 -22.89 -12.06 -28.33
C VAL A 33 -22.27 -12.94 -27.24
N ARG A 34 -22.94 -13.03 -26.09
CA ARG A 34 -22.47 -13.87 -24.97
C ARG A 34 -22.62 -15.34 -25.36
N LYS A 35 -21.51 -16.03 -25.60
CA LYS A 35 -21.53 -17.49 -25.80
C LYS A 35 -21.92 -18.20 -24.50
N PRO A 36 -22.67 -19.31 -24.55
CA PRO A 36 -22.81 -20.21 -23.42
C PRO A 36 -21.42 -20.60 -22.88
N GLY A 37 -21.21 -20.51 -21.57
CA GLY A 37 -19.88 -20.67 -20.95
C GLY A 37 -18.98 -19.42 -20.99
N GLY A 38 -19.48 -18.29 -21.50
CA GLY A 38 -18.78 -17.01 -21.44
C GLY A 38 -18.57 -16.55 -19.99
N GLY A 39 -17.36 -16.10 -19.68
CA GLY A 39 -16.97 -15.70 -18.32
C GLY A 39 -17.91 -14.66 -17.67
N ARG A 40 -17.83 -14.59 -16.33
CA ARG A 40 -18.62 -13.64 -15.55
C ARG A 40 -18.24 -12.21 -15.91
N LYS A 41 -19.22 -11.30 -15.92
CA LYS A 41 -18.93 -9.86 -16.08
C LYS A 41 -17.94 -9.46 -14.97
N PRO A 42 -16.89 -8.70 -15.31
CA PRO A 42 -15.94 -8.26 -14.30
C PRO A 42 -16.61 -7.35 -13.26
N LYS A 43 -16.06 -7.35 -12.05
CA LYS A 43 -16.60 -6.57 -10.93
C LYS A 43 -16.37 -5.07 -11.16
N PRO A 44 -17.22 -4.19 -10.58
CA PRO A 44 -16.97 -2.76 -10.53
C PRO A 44 -15.62 -2.46 -9.86
N ALA A 45 -14.91 -1.45 -10.36
CA ALA A 45 -13.58 -1.08 -9.86
C ALA A 45 -13.60 -0.75 -8.36
N ARG A 46 -14.61 0.02 -7.91
CA ARG A 46 -14.78 0.36 -6.49
C ARG A 46 -14.84 -0.85 -5.57
N VAL A 47 -15.60 -1.88 -5.95
CA VAL A 47 -15.74 -3.11 -5.16
C VAL A 47 -14.42 -3.86 -5.07
N VAL A 48 -13.64 -3.87 -6.15
CA VAL A 48 -12.29 -4.47 -6.16
C VAL A 48 -11.36 -3.68 -5.25
N PHE A 49 -11.38 -2.34 -5.33
CA PHE A 49 -10.55 -1.48 -4.50
C PHE A 49 -10.89 -1.61 -3.01
N GLU A 50 -12.17 -1.57 -2.64
CA GLU A 50 -12.62 -1.82 -1.26
C GLU A 50 -12.16 -3.19 -0.74
N ALA A 51 -12.21 -4.23 -1.58
CA ALA A 51 -11.73 -5.56 -1.21
C ALA A 51 -10.21 -5.57 -0.95
N ILE A 52 -9.43 -4.87 -1.76
CA ILE A 52 -7.98 -4.72 -1.58
C ILE A 52 -7.70 -3.97 -0.27
N VAL A 53 -8.37 -2.85 -0.02
CA VAL A 53 -8.23 -2.07 1.23
C VAL A 53 -8.59 -2.93 2.44
N PHE A 54 -9.63 -3.75 2.36
CA PHE A 54 -10.01 -4.67 3.43
C PHE A 54 -8.89 -5.68 3.74
N VAL A 55 -8.30 -6.30 2.71
CA VAL A 55 -7.17 -7.25 2.87
C VAL A 55 -5.97 -6.56 3.50
N LEU A 56 -5.60 -5.38 2.99
CA LEU A 56 -4.46 -4.60 3.53
C LEU A 56 -4.70 -4.17 4.98
N ARG A 57 -5.92 -3.76 5.33
CA ARG A 57 -6.25 -3.27 6.67
C ARG A 57 -6.31 -4.38 7.71
N THR A 58 -6.78 -5.56 7.32
CA THR A 58 -6.97 -6.71 8.22
C THR A 58 -5.78 -7.67 8.23
N GLY A 59 -4.95 -7.66 7.20
CA GLY A 59 -3.87 -8.64 7.00
C GLY A 59 -4.39 -10.06 6.71
N CYS A 60 -5.68 -10.21 6.37
CA CYS A 60 -6.24 -11.53 6.11
C CYS A 60 -5.70 -12.11 4.79
N GLN A 61 -5.68 -13.44 4.71
CA GLN A 61 -5.37 -14.10 3.44
C GLN A 61 -6.45 -13.79 2.39
N TRP A 62 -6.07 -13.69 1.12
CA TRP A 62 -7.03 -13.49 0.03
C TRP A 62 -8.21 -14.46 0.06
N LYS A 63 -7.98 -15.74 0.39
CA LYS A 63 -9.04 -16.76 0.48
C LYS A 63 -10.03 -16.52 1.63
N ALA A 64 -9.65 -15.74 2.64
CA ALA A 64 -10.51 -15.34 3.75
C ALA A 64 -11.31 -14.06 3.46
N LEU A 65 -11.19 -13.49 2.25
CA LEU A 65 -11.98 -12.34 1.84
C LEU A 65 -13.50 -12.70 1.86
N PRO A 66 -14.36 -11.90 2.52
CA PRO A 66 -15.79 -12.17 2.59
C PRO A 66 -16.46 -12.24 1.21
N ALA A 67 -16.78 -13.46 0.77
CA ALA A 67 -17.34 -13.72 -0.55
C ALA A 67 -18.74 -13.12 -0.74
N GLU A 68 -19.51 -12.98 0.34
CA GLU A 68 -20.85 -12.37 0.32
C GLU A 68 -20.80 -10.90 -0.11
N ARG A 69 -19.80 -10.14 0.38
CA ARG A 69 -19.63 -8.72 0.04
C ARG A 69 -18.83 -8.54 -1.24
N PHE A 70 -17.69 -9.21 -1.34
CA PHE A 70 -16.71 -8.92 -2.39
C PHE A 70 -16.76 -9.91 -3.55
N GLY A 71 -17.41 -11.06 -3.40
CA GLY A 71 -17.42 -12.16 -4.38
C GLY A 71 -16.12 -12.96 -4.41
N SER A 72 -15.83 -13.61 -5.55
CA SER A 72 -14.63 -14.45 -5.71
C SER A 72 -13.32 -13.70 -5.37
N ALA A 73 -12.59 -14.22 -4.38
CA ALA A 73 -11.27 -13.75 -3.99
C ALA A 73 -10.26 -13.81 -5.15
N SER A 74 -10.27 -14.90 -5.92
CA SER A 74 -9.37 -15.06 -7.07
C SER A 74 -9.57 -13.96 -8.11
N ALA A 75 -10.81 -13.55 -8.36
CA ALA A 75 -11.11 -12.46 -9.29
C ALA A 75 -10.61 -11.09 -8.78
N VAL A 76 -10.65 -10.84 -7.46
CA VAL A 76 -10.10 -9.63 -6.86
C VAL A 76 -8.57 -9.65 -6.95
N HIS A 77 -7.94 -10.76 -6.58
CA HIS A 77 -6.48 -10.89 -6.59
C HIS A 77 -5.90 -10.79 -8.01
N GLN A 78 -6.54 -11.41 -9.01
CA GLN A 78 -6.15 -11.22 -10.42
C GLN A 78 -6.15 -9.74 -10.79
N ARG A 79 -7.22 -9.01 -10.41
CA ARG A 79 -7.34 -7.59 -10.72
C ARG A 79 -6.34 -6.72 -9.96
N PHE A 80 -6.02 -7.08 -8.73
CA PHE A 80 -4.92 -6.48 -7.96
C PHE A 80 -3.60 -6.59 -8.74
N LEU A 81 -3.23 -7.77 -9.24
CA LEU A 81 -2.00 -7.98 -10.01
C LEU A 81 -1.98 -7.17 -11.31
N GLU A 82 -3.12 -7.07 -12.00
CA GLU A 82 -3.20 -6.28 -13.23
C GLU A 82 -3.11 -4.78 -12.98
N TRP A 83 -3.62 -4.30 -11.84
CA TRP A 83 -3.47 -2.91 -11.42
C TRP A 83 -2.05 -2.61 -10.95
N GLU A 84 -1.42 -3.54 -10.24
CA GLU A 84 -0.01 -3.44 -9.83
C GLU A 84 0.90 -3.34 -11.05
N LYS A 85 0.75 -4.26 -12.02
CA LYS A 85 1.49 -4.21 -13.28
C LYS A 85 1.24 -2.93 -14.10
N ALA A 86 0.05 -2.34 -13.97
CA ALA A 86 -0.30 -1.09 -14.64
C ALA A 86 0.16 0.17 -13.87
N GLY A 87 0.83 0.02 -12.72
CA GLY A 87 1.34 1.14 -11.92
C GLY A 87 0.27 1.89 -11.11
N PHE A 88 -0.92 1.31 -10.94
CA PHE A 88 -2.03 1.95 -10.21
C PHE A 88 -1.64 2.34 -8.77
N PHE A 89 -1.03 1.42 -8.03
CA PHE A 89 -0.66 1.67 -6.64
C PHE A 89 0.45 2.71 -6.50
N GLU A 90 1.36 2.76 -7.47
CA GLU A 90 2.40 3.80 -7.52
C GLU A 90 1.79 5.17 -7.81
N ALA A 91 0.86 5.27 -8.77
CA ALA A 91 0.14 6.50 -9.05
C ALA A 91 -0.67 6.98 -7.82
N LEU A 92 -1.35 6.05 -7.15
CA LEU A 92 -2.10 6.32 -5.92
C LEU A 92 -1.18 6.82 -4.80
N TRP A 93 -0.02 6.19 -4.61
CA TRP A 93 0.97 6.59 -3.62
C TRP A 93 1.51 8.00 -3.89
N ARG A 94 1.88 8.30 -5.14
CA ARG A 94 2.36 9.63 -5.54
C ARG A 94 1.30 10.71 -5.31
N ALA A 95 0.04 10.43 -5.65
CA ALA A 95 -1.07 11.36 -5.40
C ALA A 95 -1.26 11.63 -3.90
N GLY A 96 -1.19 10.59 -3.06
CA GLY A 96 -1.24 10.74 -1.61
C GLY A 96 -0.08 11.54 -1.03
N LEU A 97 1.14 11.34 -1.54
CA LEU A 97 2.30 12.13 -1.14
C LEU A 97 2.17 13.60 -1.53
N ALA A 98 1.64 13.90 -2.71
CA ALA A 98 1.38 15.28 -3.13
C ALA A 98 0.37 15.98 -2.21
N GLU A 99 -0.75 15.31 -1.90
CA GLU A 99 -1.74 15.86 -0.95
C GLU A 99 -1.16 16.05 0.45
N TYR A 100 -0.33 15.11 0.92
CA TYR A 100 0.32 15.24 2.22
C TYR A 100 1.37 16.37 2.27
N ASP A 101 2.12 16.57 1.18
CA ASP A 101 3.07 17.69 1.05
C ASP A 101 2.35 19.05 1.10
N GLU A 102 1.18 19.16 0.46
CA GLU A 102 0.35 20.36 0.51
C GLU A 102 -0.19 20.66 1.92
N LEU A 103 -0.60 19.63 2.66
CA LEU A 103 -1.21 19.77 3.99
C LEU A 103 -0.18 19.98 5.11
N GLU A 104 0.89 19.18 5.12
CA GLU A 104 1.82 19.08 6.25
C GLU A 104 3.28 19.39 5.88
N GLY A 105 3.61 19.39 4.58
CA GLY A 105 4.96 19.57 4.07
C GLY A 105 5.85 18.34 4.23
N ILE A 106 6.43 17.88 3.13
CA ILE A 106 7.41 16.80 3.08
C ILE A 106 8.80 17.42 2.94
N ALA A 107 9.71 17.06 3.84
CA ALA A 107 11.12 17.43 3.73
C ALA A 107 11.82 16.57 2.65
N TRP A 108 11.53 16.82 1.37
CA TRP A 108 12.02 16.03 0.23
C TRP A 108 13.54 15.79 0.20
N ARG A 109 14.33 16.75 0.73
CA ARG A 109 15.80 16.66 0.79
C ARG A 109 16.33 15.80 1.95
N TRP A 110 15.51 15.54 2.95
CA TRP A 110 15.86 14.81 4.17
C TRP A 110 14.84 13.71 4.41
N GLN A 111 15.09 12.53 3.82
CA GLN A 111 14.38 11.31 4.17
C GLN A 111 15.26 10.45 5.05
N SER A 112 14.78 10.15 6.26
CA SER A 112 15.31 9.05 7.05
C SER A 112 14.69 7.76 6.52
N ILE A 113 15.53 6.81 6.14
CA ILE A 113 15.08 5.44 5.84
C ILE A 113 15.19 4.65 7.15
N ASP A 114 14.06 4.39 7.80
CA ASP A 114 13.98 3.47 8.92
C ASP A 114 13.50 2.09 8.45
N GLY A 115 14.43 1.13 8.40
CA GLY A 115 14.09 -0.27 8.19
C GLY A 115 13.86 -0.97 9.53
N ALA A 116 12.65 -1.46 9.78
CA ALA A 116 12.41 -2.37 10.90
C ALA A 116 12.84 -3.80 10.51
N MET A 117 14.10 -4.15 10.75
CA MET A 117 14.55 -5.55 10.70
C MET A 117 14.14 -6.27 11.99
N MET A 118 12.89 -6.71 12.07
CA MET A 118 12.48 -7.63 13.14
C MET A 118 12.93 -9.05 12.82
N LYS A 119 13.45 -9.77 13.82
CA LYS A 119 13.70 -11.21 13.69
C LYS A 119 12.36 -11.91 13.48
N ALA A 120 12.30 -12.88 12.56
CA ALA A 120 11.12 -13.71 12.38
C ALA A 120 10.83 -14.45 13.70
N PRO A 121 9.68 -14.21 14.38
CA PRO A 121 9.43 -14.77 15.71
C PRO A 121 9.36 -16.31 15.73
N LEU A 122 9.17 -16.92 14.56
CA LEU A 122 8.99 -18.36 14.36
C LEU A 122 10.17 -19.02 13.61
N ALA A 123 11.32 -18.34 13.50
CA ALA A 123 12.53 -18.99 12.98
C ALA A 123 13.02 -20.04 13.99
N GLN A 124 12.59 -21.30 13.79
CA GLN A 124 13.01 -22.47 14.56
C GLN A 124 14.51 -22.75 14.36
N GLU A 125 15.09 -23.57 15.25
CA GLU A 125 16.50 -24.03 15.25
C GLU A 125 16.99 -24.67 13.94
N GLN A 126 16.08 -24.97 12.99
CA GLN A 126 16.41 -25.53 11.68
C GLN A 126 17.05 -24.54 10.71
N VAL A 127 16.94 -23.24 10.95
CA VAL A 127 17.80 -22.25 10.27
C VAL A 127 19.04 -22.05 11.13
N GLY A 128 20.19 -22.50 10.60
CA GLY A 128 21.48 -22.29 11.25
C GLY A 128 21.73 -20.80 11.55
N PRO A 129 22.70 -20.49 12.44
CA PRO A 129 23.02 -19.12 12.80
C PRO A 129 23.17 -18.24 11.56
N ASN A 130 22.50 -17.08 11.57
CA ASN A 130 22.62 -16.10 10.49
C ASN A 130 24.11 -15.85 10.18
N PRO A 131 24.59 -15.92 8.92
CA PRO A 131 26.00 -15.79 8.60
C PRO A 131 26.66 -14.50 9.11
N THR A 132 25.85 -13.46 9.37
CA THR A 132 26.29 -12.18 9.93
C THR A 132 26.37 -12.18 11.46
N ASP A 133 25.75 -13.14 12.16
CA ASP A 133 25.90 -13.37 13.60
C ASP A 133 27.19 -14.16 13.86
N ARG A 134 28.32 -13.53 13.52
CA ARG A 134 29.64 -13.96 13.98
C ARG A 134 29.66 -13.78 15.51
N GLY A 135 29.55 -14.88 16.24
CA GLY A 135 29.39 -14.97 17.70
C GLY A 135 29.93 -13.77 18.47
N LYS A 136 29.04 -12.86 18.86
CA LYS A 136 29.41 -11.69 19.67
C LYS A 136 29.54 -12.09 21.14
N LYS A 137 30.71 -12.64 21.51
CA LYS A 137 31.26 -12.50 22.86
C LYS A 137 32.07 -11.20 22.91
N ARG A 138 31.41 -10.04 22.97
CA ARG A 138 32.07 -8.80 23.36
C ARG A 138 31.09 -7.96 24.17
N GLU A 139 31.52 -7.56 25.36
CA GLU A 139 30.94 -6.42 26.07
C GLU A 139 30.96 -5.22 25.11
N GLN A 140 29.81 -4.58 24.95
CA GLN A 140 29.69 -3.42 24.08
C GLN A 140 30.45 -2.27 24.73
N ALA A 141 31.59 -1.87 24.14
CA ALA A 141 32.19 -0.59 24.44
C ALA A 141 31.21 0.52 24.01
N THR A 142 31.03 1.52 24.88
CA THR A 142 30.29 2.74 24.57
C THR A 142 30.89 3.36 23.30
N PRO A 143 30.08 3.66 22.27
CA PRO A 143 30.62 4.19 21.02
C PRO A 143 31.26 5.56 21.26
N VAL A 144 32.59 5.63 21.18
CA VAL A 144 33.32 6.90 21.06
C VAL A 144 33.03 7.44 19.66
N GLY A 145 32.25 8.52 19.60
CA GLY A 145 31.95 9.23 18.34
C GLY A 145 30.46 9.42 18.03
N GLY A 146 29.55 9.09 18.94
CA GLY A 146 28.15 9.52 18.80
C GLY A 146 28.07 11.05 18.77
N ARG A 147 27.95 11.65 17.58
CA ARG A 147 27.62 13.07 17.48
C ARG A 147 26.25 13.27 18.12
N ALA A 148 26.21 14.11 19.16
CA ALA A 148 24.95 14.56 19.74
C ALA A 148 24.06 15.10 18.61
N TRP A 149 22.80 14.65 18.59
CA TRP A 149 21.80 15.11 17.64
C TRP A 149 21.64 16.62 17.81
N ARG A 150 22.19 17.39 16.86
CA ARG A 150 22.13 18.85 16.81
C ARG A 150 21.45 19.22 15.49
N PRO A 151 20.11 19.39 15.45
CA PRO A 151 19.47 19.86 14.24
C PRO A 151 19.98 21.27 13.93
N VAL A 152 20.51 21.48 12.73
CA VAL A 152 20.98 22.79 12.24
C VAL A 152 19.81 23.79 12.12
N ILE A 153 18.58 23.28 12.06
CA ILE A 153 17.36 24.06 12.01
C ILE A 153 16.67 23.95 13.37
N THR A 154 16.81 24.98 14.20
CA THR A 154 16.17 25.04 15.52
C THR A 154 14.75 25.61 15.46
N ARG A 155 14.35 26.21 14.33
CA ARG A 155 13.00 26.77 14.08
C ARG A 155 12.63 26.65 12.60
N ARG A 156 11.40 26.24 12.34
CA ARG A 156 10.74 26.41 11.03
C ARG A 156 10.20 27.84 11.00
N ASP A 157 10.67 28.66 10.07
CA ASP A 157 10.05 29.97 9.82
C ASP A 157 8.67 29.74 9.20
N ARG A 158 7.65 29.80 10.07
CA ARG A 158 6.26 29.94 9.70
C ARG A 158 6.09 31.33 9.10
N ARG A 159 6.02 31.44 7.77
CA ARG A 159 5.39 32.63 7.18
C ARG A 159 3.92 32.59 7.58
N GLU A 160 3.48 33.58 8.34
CA GLU A 160 2.08 33.81 8.62
C GLU A 160 1.36 34.06 7.28
N SER A 161 0.31 33.28 7.05
CA SER A 161 -0.61 33.51 5.94
C SER A 161 -1.39 34.80 6.21
N ALA A 162 -1.36 35.70 5.24
CA ALA A 162 -2.23 36.89 5.17
C ALA A 162 -3.68 36.49 4.84
#